data_AF-A0A5J4XGX5-F1
#
_entry.id   AF-A0A5J4XGX5-F1
#
_cell.length_a   1.000
_cell.length_b   1.000
_cell.length_c   1.000
_cell.angle_alpha   90.00
_cell.angle_beta   90.00
_cell.angle_gamma   90.00
#
_symmetry.space_group_name_H-M   'P 1'
#
loop_
_entity.id
_entity.type
_entity.pdbx_description
1 polymer ?
#
loop_
_entity_poly.entity_id
_entity_poly.type
_entity_poly.pdbx_seq_one_letter_code
_entity_poly.pdbx_strand_id
1 'polypeptide(L)'
;MEARRPEITQQLMTAASEIGFFRVKGHGMSLDDINAAHAMSLKFLQLPDEVKSSLPMNKENFAYILGWYEENLTVGRLREGMLIGYDNKRMKDLWPTKDMCEGYKEHMVAFMHKCHAVTEQIMSCFAVGLGLEQDFFKEAMNPDDPDNQTAMYCNKYPSTKGKQFPEGALRIYAHTDFELLTLLFTRP
;
A
#
# COMPACT_ATOMS: atom_id res chain seq x y z
N MET A 1 -4.98 22.94 10.59
CA MET A 1 -5.79 21.71 10.52
C MET A 1 -7.04 21.85 11.40
N GLU A 2 -6.88 22.11 12.71
CA GLU A 2 -8.02 22.17 13.66
C GLU A 2 -9.19 23.06 13.22
N ALA A 3 -8.93 24.29 12.76
CA ALA A 3 -10.00 25.22 12.36
C ALA A 3 -10.88 24.71 11.20
N ARG A 4 -10.37 23.80 10.35
CA ARG A 4 -11.11 23.22 9.22
C ARG A 4 -11.60 21.80 9.49
N ARG A 5 -11.34 21.23 10.67
CA ARG A 5 -11.70 19.85 11.00
C ARG A 5 -13.19 19.56 10.80
N PRO A 6 -14.15 20.40 11.25
CA PRO A 6 -15.57 20.13 11.03
C PRO A 6 -15.95 20.07 9.53
N GLU A 7 -15.42 20.98 8.73
CA GLU A 7 -15.63 21.02 7.28
C GLU A 7 -15.05 19.76 6.60
N ILE A 8 -13.82 19.39 6.95
CA ILE A 8 -13.13 18.21 6.41
C ILE A 8 -13.85 16.92 6.81
N THR A 9 -14.27 16.79 8.08
CA THR A 9 -15.07 15.67 8.55
C THR A 9 -16.35 15.51 7.73
N GLN A 10 -17.09 16.59 7.50
CA GLN A 10 -18.31 16.52 6.69
C GLN A 10 -18.02 16.07 5.25
N GLN A 11 -16.98 16.61 4.62
CA GLN A 11 -16.60 16.23 3.25
C GLN A 11 -16.18 14.75 3.16
N LEU A 12 -15.40 14.26 4.13
CA LEU A 12 -14.99 12.86 4.20
C LEU A 12 -16.17 11.93 4.40
N MET A 13 -17.07 12.25 5.34
CA MET A 13 -18.28 11.44 5.60
C MET A 13 -19.16 11.34 4.36
N THR A 14 -19.46 12.47 3.71
CA THR A 14 -20.26 12.49 2.48
C THR A 14 -19.62 11.66 1.37
N ALA A 15 -18.32 11.86 1.10
CA ALA A 15 -17.64 11.11 0.04
C ALA A 15 -17.57 9.61 0.33
N ALA A 16 -17.33 9.22 1.59
CA ALA A 16 -17.28 7.82 2.01
C ALA A 16 -18.66 7.15 1.90
N SER A 17 -19.74 7.83 2.29
CA SER A 17 -21.09 7.24 2.29
C SER A 17 -21.77 7.22 0.92
N GLU A 18 -21.47 8.18 0.05
CA GLU A 18 -22.15 8.31 -1.25
C GLU A 18 -21.37 7.69 -2.42
N ILE A 19 -20.03 7.69 -2.34
CA ILE A 19 -19.15 7.28 -3.44
C ILE A 19 -18.26 6.09 -3.04
N GLY A 20 -17.76 6.08 -1.79
CA GLY A 20 -16.80 5.10 -1.31
C GLY A 20 -15.34 5.39 -1.69
N PHE A 21 -15.07 6.54 -2.34
CA PHE A 21 -13.73 6.99 -2.72
C PHE A 21 -13.59 8.52 -2.63
N PHE A 22 -12.39 9.00 -2.31
CA PHE A 22 -12.07 10.42 -2.28
C PHE A 22 -10.59 10.67 -2.58
N ARG A 23 -10.25 11.91 -2.95
CA ARG A 23 -8.87 12.39 -3.12
C ARG A 23 -8.53 13.34 -1.99
N VAL A 24 -7.39 13.13 -1.35
CA VAL A 24 -6.90 14.00 -0.28
C VAL A 24 -5.81 14.90 -0.85
N LYS A 25 -5.86 16.20 -0.53
CA LYS A 25 -4.82 17.18 -0.84
C LYS A 25 -4.39 17.89 0.44
N GLY A 26 -3.15 18.38 0.47
CA GLY A 26 -2.62 19.05 1.66
C GLY A 26 -2.43 18.11 2.85
N HIS A 27 -2.21 16.82 2.61
CA HIS A 27 -1.99 15.78 3.62
C HIS A 27 -0.60 15.84 4.28
N GLY A 28 0.29 16.71 3.81
CA GLY A 28 1.61 16.94 4.41
C GLY A 28 2.74 16.04 3.90
N MET A 29 2.45 15.02 3.09
CA MET A 29 3.50 14.26 2.39
C MET A 29 3.98 15.03 1.16
N SER A 30 5.30 15.13 1.01
CA SER A 30 5.91 15.75 -0.16
C SER A 30 5.79 14.83 -1.40
N LEU A 31 5.82 15.43 -2.59
CA LEU A 31 5.88 14.65 -3.82
C LEU A 31 7.20 13.87 -3.92
N ASP A 32 8.29 14.40 -3.35
CA ASP A 32 9.60 13.74 -3.31
C ASP A 32 9.54 12.45 -2.50
N ASP A 33 8.81 12.41 -1.39
CA ASP A 33 8.62 11.20 -0.60
C ASP A 33 7.89 10.11 -1.37
N ILE A 34 6.82 10.49 -2.08
CA ILE A 34 6.02 9.57 -2.90
C ILE A 34 6.86 9.05 -4.08
N ASN A 35 7.60 9.93 -4.74
CA ASN A 35 8.48 9.58 -5.85
C ASN A 35 9.63 8.67 -5.39
N ALA A 36 10.21 8.93 -4.23
CA ALA A 36 11.29 8.11 -3.68
C ALA A 36 10.80 6.70 -3.33
N ALA A 37 9.61 6.56 -2.74
CA ALA A 37 9.00 5.27 -2.47
C ALA A 37 8.70 4.49 -3.77
N HIS A 38 8.19 5.17 -4.80
CA HIS A 38 8.02 4.56 -6.12
C HIS A 38 9.34 4.12 -6.76
N ALA A 39 10.38 4.95 -6.65
CA ALA A 39 11.70 4.63 -7.19
C ALA A 39 12.33 3.43 -6.47
N MET A 40 12.21 3.37 -5.14
CA MET A 40 12.70 2.24 -4.34
C MET A 40 11.95 0.94 -4.66
N SER A 41 10.62 1.02 -4.74
CA SER A 41 9.77 -0.08 -5.19
C SER A 41 10.19 -0.60 -6.57
N LEU A 42 10.41 0.31 -7.52
CA LEU A 42 10.84 -0.04 -8.87
C LEU A 42 12.24 -0.64 -8.91
N LYS A 43 13.19 -0.11 -8.13
CA LYS A 43 14.57 -0.62 -8.02
C LYS A 43 14.56 -2.11 -7.68
N PHE A 44 13.72 -2.52 -6.72
CA PHE A 44 13.55 -3.93 -6.37
C PHE A 44 12.83 -4.75 -7.47
N LEU A 45 11.70 -4.25 -8.01
CA LEU A 45 10.92 -4.96 -9.04
C LEU A 45 11.60 -5.03 -10.42
N GLN A 46 12.77 -4.40 -10.58
CA GLN A 46 13.62 -4.50 -11.77
C GLN A 46 14.77 -5.50 -11.62
N LEU A 47 14.96 -6.08 -10.44
CA LEU A 47 15.94 -7.15 -10.25
C LEU A 47 15.57 -8.39 -11.10
N PRO A 48 16.55 -9.23 -11.45
CA PRO A 48 16.30 -10.50 -12.13
C PRO A 48 15.30 -11.37 -11.37
N ASP A 49 14.51 -12.15 -12.10
CA ASP A 49 13.47 -13.00 -11.51
C ASP A 49 14.06 -14.05 -10.57
N GLU A 50 15.27 -14.53 -10.84
CA GLU A 50 16.01 -15.48 -9.99
C GLU A 50 16.36 -14.85 -8.64
N VAL A 51 16.74 -13.56 -8.64
CA VAL A 51 17.07 -12.82 -7.42
C VAL A 51 15.80 -12.59 -6.61
N LYS A 52 14.72 -12.09 -7.22
CA LYS A 52 13.45 -11.88 -6.53
C LYS A 52 12.90 -13.19 -5.96
N SER A 53 12.90 -14.26 -6.75
CA SER A 53 12.37 -15.58 -6.35
C SER A 53 13.19 -16.26 -5.25
N SER A 54 14.40 -15.77 -4.94
CA SER A 54 15.19 -16.27 -3.81
C SER A 54 14.66 -15.83 -2.45
N LEU A 55 13.80 -14.80 -2.40
CA LEU A 55 13.20 -14.35 -1.13
C LEU A 55 12.17 -15.35 -0.61
N PRO A 56 12.19 -15.62 0.70
CA PRO A 56 11.17 -16.46 1.32
C PRO A 56 9.80 -15.83 1.15
N MET A 57 8.79 -16.67 0.95
CA MET A 57 7.39 -16.28 0.87
C MET A 57 6.67 -16.70 2.14
N ASN A 58 6.05 -15.75 2.84
CA ASN A 58 5.14 -16.04 3.94
C ASN A 58 3.77 -15.46 3.64
N LYS A 59 2.85 -16.32 3.20
CA LYS A 59 1.46 -15.93 2.88
C LYS A 59 0.64 -15.64 4.14
N GLU A 60 0.93 -16.29 5.26
CA GLU A 60 0.23 -16.08 6.54
C GLU A 60 0.52 -14.70 7.14
N ASN A 61 1.68 -14.14 6.79
CA ASN A 61 2.13 -12.83 7.26
C ASN A 61 2.00 -11.71 6.24
N PHE A 62 1.33 -11.96 5.10
CA PHE A 62 1.19 -10.96 4.05
C PHE A 62 2.57 -10.37 3.69
N ALA A 63 3.54 -11.25 3.39
CA ALA A 63 4.90 -10.84 3.13
C ALA A 63 5.49 -11.73 2.06
N TYR A 64 5.31 -11.31 0.80
CA TYR A 64 5.68 -12.11 -0.35
C TYR A 64 5.74 -11.29 -1.64
N ILE A 65 6.49 -11.83 -2.59
CA ILE A 65 6.52 -11.33 -3.96
C ILE A 65 5.41 -12.02 -4.74
N LEU A 66 4.52 -11.21 -5.33
CA LEU A 66 3.74 -11.62 -6.46
C LEU A 66 4.63 -11.61 -7.70
N GLY A 67 5.13 -12.79 -8.06
CA GLY A 67 5.84 -12.98 -9.32
C GLY A 67 4.94 -12.71 -10.52
N TRP A 68 5.54 -12.23 -11.59
CA TRP A 68 4.93 -12.18 -12.92
C TRP A 68 5.32 -13.44 -13.68
N TYR A 69 4.35 -14.13 -14.26
CA TYR A 69 4.58 -15.28 -15.14
C TYR A 69 3.93 -15.01 -16.49
N GLU A 70 4.72 -14.91 -17.55
CA GLU A 70 4.23 -14.66 -18.93
C GLU A 70 3.29 -15.76 -19.43
N GLU A 71 3.28 -16.93 -18.81
CA GLU A 71 2.42 -18.06 -19.18
C GLU A 71 1.04 -18.03 -18.48
N ASN A 72 0.87 -17.21 -17.43
CA ASN A 72 -0.36 -17.16 -16.62
C ASN A 72 -1.24 -15.94 -16.90
N LEU A 73 -1.22 -15.44 -18.14
CA LEU A 73 -1.92 -14.21 -18.55
C LEU A 73 -3.45 -14.29 -18.47
N THR A 74 -4.00 -15.48 -18.20
CA THR A 74 -5.44 -15.79 -18.26
C THR A 74 -6.15 -15.79 -16.89
N VAL A 75 -5.40 -15.71 -15.78
CA VAL A 75 -5.95 -15.83 -14.40
C VAL A 75 -6.04 -14.49 -13.64
N GLY A 76 -6.07 -13.37 -14.37
CA GLY A 76 -6.36 -12.04 -13.81
C GLY A 76 -5.38 -11.51 -12.76
N ARG A 77 -4.11 -11.93 -12.87
CA ARG A 77 -2.98 -11.35 -12.14
C ARG A 77 -1.92 -10.88 -13.12
N LEU A 78 -2.28 -9.92 -14.00
CA LEU A 78 -1.31 -9.26 -14.88
C LEU A 78 -0.58 -8.13 -14.12
N ARG A 79 0.08 -8.50 -13.02
CA ARG A 79 0.89 -7.60 -12.21
C ARG A 79 2.05 -8.36 -11.58
N GLU A 80 3.13 -7.63 -11.40
CA GLU A 80 4.22 -8.00 -10.51
C GLU A 80 4.09 -7.12 -9.26
N GLY A 81 4.46 -7.63 -8.09
CA GLY A 81 4.53 -6.76 -6.93
C GLY A 81 5.10 -7.39 -5.70
N MET A 82 5.36 -6.57 -4.70
CA MET A 82 5.80 -7.01 -3.38
C MET A 82 4.81 -6.51 -2.34
N LEU A 83 4.31 -7.41 -1.49
CA LEU A 83 3.51 -7.05 -0.34
C LEU A 83 4.43 -7.02 0.88
N ILE A 84 4.46 -5.88 1.57
CA ILE A 84 5.28 -5.66 2.77
C ILE A 84 4.45 -5.03 3.89
N GLY A 85 4.81 -5.34 5.13
CA GLY A 85 4.27 -4.70 6.34
C GLY A 85 5.34 -3.90 7.09
N TYR A 86 5.01 -3.45 8.30
CA TYR A 86 6.00 -2.91 9.24
C TYR A 86 7.05 -3.96 9.63
N ASP A 87 8.25 -3.50 10.04
CA ASP A 87 9.34 -4.37 10.47
C ASP A 87 9.09 -4.97 11.86
N ASN A 88 8.14 -5.90 11.93
CA ASN A 88 7.74 -6.63 13.13
C ASN A 88 7.95 -8.15 12.97
N LYS A 89 7.47 -8.94 13.92
CA LYS A 89 7.60 -10.42 13.92
C LYS A 89 7.09 -11.07 12.61
N ARG A 90 6.15 -10.43 11.91
CA ARG A 90 5.55 -10.94 10.66
C ARG A 90 6.49 -10.80 9.46
N MET A 91 7.32 -9.76 9.45
CA MET A 91 8.30 -9.46 8.39
C MET A 91 9.70 -10.01 8.65
N LYS A 92 9.90 -10.72 9.77
CA LYS A 92 11.19 -11.28 10.16
C LYS A 92 11.77 -12.18 9.07
N ASP A 93 12.99 -11.86 8.63
CA ASP A 93 13.73 -12.59 7.59
C ASP A 93 13.09 -12.56 6.18
N LEU A 94 12.12 -11.67 5.93
CA LEU A 94 11.40 -11.55 4.65
C LEU A 94 11.80 -10.32 3.81
N TRP A 95 12.62 -9.43 4.36
CA TRP A 95 13.09 -8.24 3.65
C TRP A 95 14.19 -8.56 2.63
N PRO A 96 14.29 -7.78 1.53
CA PRO A 96 15.45 -7.83 0.65
C PRO A 96 16.73 -7.54 1.42
N THR A 97 17.78 -8.31 1.17
CA THR A 97 19.08 -8.05 1.79
C THR A 97 19.71 -6.78 1.21
N LYS A 98 20.72 -6.27 1.90
CA LYS A 98 21.50 -5.12 1.43
C LYS A 98 22.08 -5.34 0.02
N ASP A 99 22.56 -6.55 -0.26
CA ASP A 99 23.15 -6.90 -1.55
C ASP A 99 22.10 -6.98 -2.67
N MET A 100 20.86 -7.35 -2.33
CA MET A 100 19.75 -7.37 -3.29
C MET A 100 19.26 -5.96 -3.62
N CYS A 101 18.96 -5.17 -2.60
CA CYS A 101 18.43 -3.82 -2.76
C CYS A 101 18.78 -2.96 -1.54
N GLU A 102 19.95 -2.35 -1.57
CA GLU A 102 20.43 -1.49 -0.48
C GLU A 102 19.41 -0.40 -0.13
N GLY A 103 19.10 -0.31 1.17
CA GLY A 103 18.21 0.68 1.77
C GLY A 103 16.72 0.42 1.59
N TYR A 104 16.32 -0.72 0.99
CA TYR A 104 14.91 -0.98 0.68
C TYR A 104 14.03 -0.97 1.93
N LYS A 105 14.39 -1.77 2.94
CA LYS A 105 13.61 -1.89 4.18
C LYS A 105 13.44 -0.54 4.86
N GLU A 106 14.55 0.14 5.14
CA GLU A 106 14.57 1.40 5.87
C GLU A 106 13.72 2.47 5.16
N HIS A 107 13.85 2.55 3.83
CA HIS A 107 13.13 3.51 3.04
C HIS A 107 11.62 3.23 2.99
N MET A 108 11.22 1.97 2.74
CA MET A 108 9.81 1.61 2.63
C MET A 108 9.10 1.69 3.98
N VAL A 109 9.74 1.29 5.08
CA VAL A 109 9.19 1.44 6.45
C VAL A 109 9.02 2.91 6.81
N ALA A 110 10.01 3.77 6.53
CA ALA A 110 9.89 5.21 6.76
C ALA A 110 8.73 5.82 5.96
N PHE A 111 8.52 5.37 4.72
CA PHE A 111 7.37 5.78 3.92
C PHE A 111 6.04 5.31 4.52
N MET A 112 5.95 4.08 5.03
CA MET A 112 4.75 3.58 5.73
C MET A 112 4.40 4.44 6.95
N HIS A 113 5.38 4.90 7.73
CA HIS A 113 5.11 5.83 8.85
C HIS A 113 4.58 7.18 8.38
N LYS A 114 5.02 7.69 7.23
CA LYS A 114 4.45 8.91 6.62
C LYS A 114 3.00 8.69 6.19
N CYS A 115 2.69 7.54 5.61
CA CYS A 115 1.32 7.15 5.30
C CYS A 115 0.45 7.05 6.56
N HIS A 116 0.98 6.46 7.64
CA HIS A 116 0.27 6.35 8.91
C HIS A 116 -0.09 7.73 9.48
N ALA A 117 0.80 8.71 9.45
CA ALA A 117 0.50 10.06 9.90
C ALA A 117 -0.64 10.73 9.10
N VAL A 118 -0.81 10.37 7.82
CA VAL A 118 -1.97 10.80 7.02
C VAL A 118 -3.23 10.02 7.41
N THR A 119 -3.11 8.71 7.58
CA THR A 119 -4.20 7.84 8.01
C THR A 119 -4.77 8.29 9.36
N GLU A 120 -3.94 8.58 10.36
CA GLU A 120 -4.42 9.07 11.67
C GLU A 120 -5.26 10.35 11.54
N GLN A 121 -4.83 11.29 10.68
CA GLN A 121 -5.57 12.53 10.44
C GLN A 121 -6.95 12.24 9.84
N ILE A 122 -7.02 11.37 8.83
CA ILE A 122 -8.27 10.99 8.16
C ILE A 122 -9.19 10.24 9.14
N MET A 123 -8.65 9.24 9.82
CA MET A 123 -9.42 8.38 10.73
C MET A 123 -9.90 9.14 11.97
N SER A 124 -9.16 10.15 12.43
CA SER A 124 -9.63 11.06 13.48
C SER A 124 -10.87 11.86 13.05
N CYS A 125 -10.96 12.22 11.76
CA CYS A 125 -12.13 12.90 11.22
C CYS A 125 -13.31 11.94 11.10
N PHE A 126 -13.08 10.69 10.67
CA PHE A 126 -14.12 9.65 10.64
C PHE A 126 -14.63 9.32 12.04
N ALA A 127 -13.77 9.20 13.05
CA ALA A 127 -14.18 8.95 14.42
C ALA A 127 -15.17 10.02 14.90
N VAL A 128 -14.82 11.31 14.74
CA VAL A 128 -15.71 12.43 15.09
C VAL A 128 -17.00 12.41 14.26
N GLY A 129 -16.91 12.15 12.95
CA GLY A 129 -18.07 12.08 12.06
C GLY A 129 -19.05 10.95 12.39
N LEU A 130 -18.56 9.88 13.02
CA LEU A 130 -19.34 8.76 13.53
C LEU A 130 -19.85 8.98 14.97
N GLY A 131 -19.56 10.13 15.59
CA GLY A 131 -19.92 10.43 16.97
C GLY A 131 -19.06 9.71 18.01
N LEU A 132 -17.86 9.29 17.64
CA LEU A 132 -16.87 8.63 18.51
C LEU A 132 -15.82 9.64 18.99
N GLU A 133 -15.08 9.24 20.03
CA GLU A 133 -13.90 9.98 20.47
C GLU A 133 -12.87 10.10 19.34
N GLN A 134 -12.21 11.26 19.22
CA GLN A 134 -11.30 11.55 18.10
C GLN A 134 -10.21 10.47 17.91
N ASP A 135 -9.75 9.89 19.01
CA ASP A 135 -8.65 8.93 19.05
C ASP A 135 -9.12 7.47 19.01
N PHE A 136 -10.42 7.21 18.78
CA PHE A 136 -11.03 5.88 18.84
C PHE A 136 -10.28 4.79 18.05
N PHE A 137 -9.75 5.12 16.87
CA PHE A 137 -9.04 4.16 16.01
C PHE A 137 -7.54 4.04 16.28
N LYS A 138 -6.94 4.89 17.13
CA LYS A 138 -5.47 4.98 17.25
C LYS A 138 -4.83 3.67 17.69
N GLU A 139 -5.42 2.99 18.67
CA GLU A 139 -4.90 1.72 19.18
C GLU A 139 -4.89 0.64 18.10
N ALA A 140 -6.01 0.49 17.38
CA ALA A 140 -6.15 -0.50 16.30
C ALA A 140 -5.20 -0.27 15.11
N MET A 141 -4.67 0.94 14.96
CA MET A 141 -3.76 1.32 13.88
C MET A 141 -2.30 1.48 14.35
N ASN A 142 -2.00 1.19 15.62
CA ASN A 142 -0.68 1.44 16.20
C ASN A 142 0.43 0.70 15.43
N PRO A 143 1.39 1.40 14.80
CA PRO A 143 2.45 0.77 14.01
C PRO A 143 3.43 -0.04 14.86
N ASP A 144 3.51 0.25 16.16
CA ASP A 144 4.38 -0.46 17.10
C ASP A 144 3.73 -1.74 17.67
N ASP A 145 2.45 -1.99 17.35
CA ASP A 145 1.80 -3.23 17.75
C ASP A 145 2.44 -4.42 17.02
N PRO A 146 2.92 -5.46 17.74
CA PRO A 146 3.55 -6.61 17.12
C PRO A 146 2.62 -7.42 16.21
N ASP A 147 1.31 -7.27 16.37
CA ASP A 147 0.27 -7.90 15.58
C ASP A 147 -0.34 -6.96 14.52
N ASN A 148 0.19 -5.74 14.34
CA ASN A 148 -0.22 -4.82 13.28
C ASN A 148 -0.17 -5.49 11.90
N GLN A 149 -1.27 -5.36 11.15
CA GLN A 149 -1.47 -5.98 9.83
C GLN A 149 -1.50 -4.96 8.68
N THR A 150 -1.02 -3.73 8.92
CA THR A 150 -0.89 -2.73 7.86
C THR A 150 0.00 -3.29 6.76
N ALA A 151 -0.56 -3.37 5.56
CA ALA A 151 0.13 -3.84 4.37
C ALA A 151 0.31 -2.70 3.36
N MET A 152 1.43 -2.73 2.65
CA MET A 152 1.70 -1.87 1.52
C MET A 152 1.99 -2.73 0.30
N TYR A 153 1.19 -2.53 -0.76
CA TYR A 153 1.35 -3.28 -1.99
C TYR A 153 2.12 -2.49 -3.05
N CYS A 154 3.38 -2.85 -3.24
CA CYS A 154 4.24 -2.32 -4.28
C CYS A 154 3.90 -2.94 -5.63
N ASN A 155 2.96 -2.36 -6.37
CA ASN A 155 2.48 -2.91 -7.63
C ASN A 155 3.20 -2.32 -8.86
N LYS A 156 3.54 -3.21 -9.80
CA LYS A 156 4.00 -2.89 -11.14
C LYS A 156 3.12 -3.61 -12.15
N TYR A 157 2.51 -2.81 -13.03
CA TYR A 157 1.68 -3.28 -14.13
C TYR A 157 2.49 -3.18 -15.43
N PRO A 158 2.99 -4.29 -15.99
CA PRO A 158 3.87 -4.25 -17.17
C PRO A 158 3.20 -3.67 -18.42
N SER A 159 3.99 -3.27 -19.41
CA SER A 159 3.44 -2.85 -20.70
C SER A 159 2.72 -4.01 -21.40
N THR A 160 1.55 -3.71 -21.97
CA THR A 160 0.77 -4.63 -22.81
C THR A 160 1.01 -4.39 -24.31
N LYS A 161 1.91 -3.46 -24.67
CA LYS A 161 2.19 -3.13 -26.07
C LYS A 161 2.74 -4.36 -26.81
N GLY A 162 2.09 -4.72 -27.92
CA GLY A 162 2.48 -5.85 -28.76
C GLY A 162 2.14 -7.23 -28.19
N LYS A 163 1.43 -7.31 -27.05
CA LYS A 163 0.98 -8.58 -26.45
C LYS A 163 -0.48 -8.84 -26.80
N GLN A 164 -0.83 -10.11 -27.01
CA GLN A 164 -2.22 -10.56 -27.19
C GLN A 164 -2.74 -11.19 -25.91
N PHE A 165 -4.00 -10.91 -25.57
CA PHE A 165 -4.66 -11.45 -24.40
C PHE A 165 -6.01 -12.05 -24.81
N PRO A 166 -6.47 -13.11 -24.13
CA PRO A 166 -7.83 -13.61 -24.35
C PRO A 166 -8.88 -12.53 -24.07
N GLU A 167 -10.05 -12.69 -24.69
CA GLU A 167 -11.22 -11.86 -24.38
C GLU A 167 -11.55 -11.94 -22.88
N GLY A 168 -11.83 -10.80 -22.26
CA GLY A 168 -12.12 -10.70 -20.82
C GLY A 168 -10.88 -10.74 -19.91
N ALA A 169 -9.66 -10.71 -20.43
CA ALA A 169 -8.46 -10.62 -19.60
C ALA A 169 -8.41 -9.31 -18.80
N LEU A 170 -8.38 -9.44 -17.47
CA LEU A 170 -8.25 -8.33 -16.53
C LEU A 170 -6.86 -8.30 -15.91
N ARG A 171 -6.35 -7.11 -15.57
CA ARG A 171 -5.05 -7.02 -14.87
C ARG A 171 -5.15 -7.35 -13.39
N ILE A 172 -6.29 -7.00 -12.81
CA ILE A 172 -6.75 -7.34 -11.46
C ILE A 172 -8.28 -7.42 -11.53
N TYR A 173 -8.89 -8.40 -10.87
CA TYR A 173 -10.34 -8.51 -10.81
C TYR A 173 -10.95 -7.41 -9.95
N ALA A 174 -12.23 -7.11 -10.17
CA ALA A 174 -12.99 -6.25 -9.25
C ALA A 174 -13.01 -6.92 -7.86
N HIS A 175 -12.65 -6.15 -6.84
CA HIS A 175 -12.58 -6.59 -5.45
C HIS A 175 -12.75 -5.40 -4.52
N THR A 176 -12.99 -5.69 -3.25
CA THR A 176 -12.84 -4.75 -2.15
C THR A 176 -11.60 -5.13 -1.35
N ASP A 177 -10.91 -4.13 -0.83
CA ASP A 177 -9.86 -4.32 0.15
C ASP A 177 -10.46 -4.84 1.48
N PHE A 178 -9.65 -5.50 2.30
CA PHE A 178 -10.10 -6.07 3.59
C PHE A 178 -9.91 -5.08 4.74
N GLU A 179 -9.16 -4.02 4.50
CA GLU A 179 -8.67 -3.07 5.49
C GLU A 179 -9.65 -1.92 5.77
N LEU A 180 -9.31 -1.13 6.79
CA LEU A 180 -10.08 0.03 7.24
C LEU A 180 -10.01 1.22 6.27
N LEU A 181 -8.83 1.48 5.69
CA LEU A 181 -8.55 2.58 4.77
C LEU A 181 -7.40 2.22 3.83
N THR A 182 -7.58 2.48 2.53
CA THR A 182 -6.51 2.35 1.53
C THR A 182 -6.02 3.71 1.08
N LEU A 183 -4.72 3.97 1.25
CA LEU A 183 -4.04 5.09 0.61
C LEU A 183 -3.41 4.62 -0.71
N LEU A 184 -3.98 5.06 -1.83
CA LEU A 184 -3.49 4.70 -3.16
C LEU A 184 -2.66 5.83 -3.77
N PHE A 185 -1.41 5.53 -4.08
CA PHE A 185 -0.51 6.40 -4.83
C PHE A 185 -0.31 5.83 -6.24
N THR A 186 -0.76 6.58 -7.25
CA THR A 186 -0.52 6.26 -8.66
C THR A 186 0.60 7.14 -9.19
N ARG A 187 1.49 6.58 -10.02
CA ARG A 187 2.38 7.44 -10.81
C ARG A 187 1.52 8.34 -11.71
N PRO A 188 1.84 9.64 -11.83
CA PRO A 188 1.22 10.50 -12.84
C PRO A 188 1.52 9.99 -14.26
#